data_AF-A0A376ZGI9-F1
#
_entry.id   AF-A0A376ZGI9-F1
#
_cell.length_a   1.000
_cell.length_b   1.000
_cell.length_c   1.000
_cell.angle_alpha   90.00
_cell.angle_beta   90.00
_cell.angle_gamma   90.00
#
_symmetry.space_group_name_H-M   'P 1'
#
loop_
_entity.id
_entity.type
_entity.pdbx_description
1 polymer ?
#
loop_
_entity_poly.entity_id
_entity_poly.type
_entity_poly.pdbx_seq_one_letter_code
_entity_poly.pdbx_strand_id
1 'polypeptide(L)'
;MIEAACFGATLQEAARHKLEADMLDAGGIGSITTCLSQAALAGLASFSQQLLEQLTLLIAQENQFAEMGQALEVLYALWRLDEISGMQGAQILQTTLCAAIDRTLWLCESNGRPDEKEFHAHLHSWQALCHILRDLHSGVNLSGVSLSAAVALLERRSQAIHAPALDRGAAHGALMRLEHPNASAEAALTMLAQLSPAQSGEALHGLLALARHQLACQPTFIAGFSSHLNH
;
A
#
# COMPACT_ATOMS: atom_id res chain seq x y z
N MET A 1 36.68 13.90 -21.13
CA MET A 1 36.60 14.67 -19.87
C MET A 1 35.80 15.98 -20.02
N ILE A 2 34.82 16.04 -20.95
CA ILE A 2 33.99 17.25 -21.17
C ILE A 2 32.48 16.95 -20.96
N GLU A 3 32.05 15.69 -21.09
CA GLU A 3 30.63 15.31 -20.88
C GLU A 3 30.22 15.18 -19.39
N ALA A 4 31.18 15.13 -18.46
CA ALA A 4 30.91 15.01 -17.02
C ALA A 4 30.49 16.34 -16.36
N ALA A 5 30.72 17.49 -17.01
CA ALA A 5 30.43 18.81 -16.44
C ALA A 5 28.95 19.22 -16.57
N CYS A 6 28.14 18.51 -17.35
CA CYS A 6 26.70 18.81 -17.51
C CYS A 6 25.85 18.35 -16.32
N PHE A 7 26.38 17.48 -15.45
CA PHE A 7 25.58 16.81 -14.42
C PHE A 7 25.95 17.19 -12.98
N GLY A 8 26.95 18.04 -12.73
CA GLY A 8 27.26 18.51 -11.37
C GLY A 8 28.75 18.75 -11.13
N ALA A 9 29.09 19.44 -10.05
CA ALA A 9 30.48 19.72 -9.68
C ALA A 9 31.14 18.51 -8.99
N THR A 10 30.34 17.59 -8.45
CA THR A 10 30.80 16.35 -7.81
C THR A 10 30.26 15.09 -8.51
N LEU A 11 30.95 13.95 -8.33
CA LEU A 11 30.50 12.66 -8.87
C LEU A 11 29.13 12.23 -8.32
N GLN A 12 28.84 12.61 -7.07
CA GLN A 12 27.55 12.35 -6.42
C GLN A 12 26.42 13.17 -7.05
N GLU A 13 26.66 14.45 -7.35
CA GLU A 13 25.70 15.29 -8.09
C GLU A 13 25.50 14.78 -9.52
N ALA A 14 26.59 14.38 -10.19
CA ALA A 14 26.53 13.85 -11.55
C ALA A 14 25.72 12.55 -11.63
N ALA A 15 25.93 11.63 -10.68
CA ALA A 15 25.14 10.41 -10.55
C ALA A 15 23.67 10.74 -10.28
N ARG A 16 23.39 11.71 -9.40
CA ARG A 16 22.02 12.13 -9.07
C ARG A 16 21.29 12.72 -10.29
N HIS A 17 21.87 13.71 -10.97
CA HIS A 17 21.21 14.34 -12.12
C HIS A 17 21.03 13.37 -13.29
N LYS A 18 21.97 12.46 -13.52
CA LYS A 18 21.80 11.43 -14.56
C LYS A 18 20.67 10.47 -14.20
N LEU A 19 20.62 10.02 -12.95
CA LEU A 19 19.57 9.14 -12.44
C LEU A 19 18.20 9.83 -12.54
N GLU A 20 18.08 11.09 -12.11
CA GLU A 20 16.85 11.88 -12.21
C GLU A 20 16.39 12.08 -13.67
N ALA A 21 17.31 12.36 -14.60
CA ALA A 21 16.97 12.47 -16.02
C ALA A 21 16.43 11.15 -16.58
N ASP A 22 17.09 10.03 -16.25
CA ASP A 22 16.64 8.70 -16.68
C ASP A 22 15.28 8.32 -16.06
N MET A 23 14.97 8.81 -14.84
CA MET A 23 13.68 8.62 -14.16
C MET A 23 12.55 9.40 -14.82
N LEU A 24 12.79 10.67 -15.18
CA LEU A 24 11.81 11.52 -15.88
C LEU A 24 11.44 10.90 -17.24
N ASP A 25 12.41 10.28 -17.92
CA ASP A 25 12.25 9.65 -19.23
C ASP A 25 11.59 8.26 -19.17
N ALA A 26 11.88 7.45 -18.13
CA ALA A 26 11.32 6.09 -17.99
C ALA A 26 9.80 6.10 -17.74
N GLY A 27 9.29 7.12 -17.04
CA GLY A 27 7.88 7.30 -16.75
C GLY A 27 7.26 6.20 -15.85
N GLY A 28 6.10 6.52 -15.26
CA GLY A 28 5.32 5.57 -14.46
C GLY A 28 5.74 5.47 -12.99
N ILE A 29 4.78 5.07 -12.16
CA ILE A 29 4.92 5.02 -10.69
C ILE A 29 5.97 3.99 -10.28
N GLY A 30 5.93 2.78 -10.84
CA GLY A 30 6.89 1.71 -10.53
C GLY A 30 8.35 2.07 -10.84
N SER A 31 8.61 2.71 -11.99
CA SER A 31 9.96 3.13 -12.39
C SER A 31 10.52 4.19 -11.44
N ILE A 32 9.73 5.22 -11.13
CA ILE A 32 10.15 6.32 -10.25
C ILE A 32 10.38 5.80 -8.83
N THR A 33 9.49 4.97 -8.31
CA THR A 33 9.60 4.42 -6.94
C THR A 33 10.76 3.44 -6.79
N THR A 34 11.01 2.58 -7.78
CA THR A 34 12.19 1.70 -7.82
C THR A 34 13.47 2.53 -7.73
N CYS A 35 13.53 3.60 -8.51
CA CYS A 35 14.72 4.42 -8.60
C CYS A 35 14.91 5.30 -7.34
N LEU A 36 13.82 5.79 -6.73
CA LEU A 36 13.85 6.41 -5.40
C LEU A 36 14.44 5.47 -4.34
N SER A 37 14.02 4.21 -4.34
CA SER A 37 14.54 3.18 -3.43
C SER A 37 16.03 2.94 -3.64
N GLN A 38 16.47 2.80 -4.90
CA GLN A 38 17.89 2.64 -5.24
C GLN A 38 18.74 3.85 -4.83
N ALA A 39 18.24 5.07 -5.06
CA ALA A 39 18.90 6.30 -4.65
C ALA A 39 19.05 6.38 -3.13
N ALA A 40 18.02 6.00 -2.38
CA ALA A 40 18.06 5.94 -0.93
C ALA A 40 19.09 4.91 -0.42
N LEU A 41 19.12 3.71 -0.99
CA LEU A 41 20.10 2.68 -0.67
C LEU A 41 21.54 3.09 -1.02
N ALA A 42 21.71 3.91 -2.05
CA ALA A 42 22.99 4.50 -2.43
C ALA A 42 23.42 5.68 -1.54
N GLY A 43 22.61 6.07 -0.54
CA GLY A 43 22.92 7.17 0.37
C GLY A 43 22.77 8.56 -0.27
N LEU A 44 21.98 8.67 -1.34
CA LEU A 44 21.62 9.97 -1.93
C LEU A 44 20.54 10.62 -1.04
N ALA A 45 20.99 11.39 -0.04
CA ALA A 45 20.15 11.95 1.02
C ALA A 45 19.23 13.12 0.60
N SER A 46 19.12 13.41 -0.70
CA SER A 46 18.28 14.50 -1.22
C SER A 46 17.69 14.12 -2.56
N PHE A 47 16.36 14.06 -2.62
CA PHE A 47 15.61 13.87 -3.86
C PHE A 47 15.21 15.22 -4.45
N SER A 48 15.16 15.34 -5.77
CA SER A 48 14.66 16.58 -6.38
C SER A 48 13.17 16.78 -6.13
N GLN A 49 12.80 18.01 -5.81
CA GLN A 49 11.40 18.43 -5.65
C GLN A 49 10.57 18.10 -6.91
N GLN A 50 11.14 18.34 -8.10
CA GLN A 50 10.49 18.08 -9.38
C GLN A 50 10.09 16.61 -9.56
N LEU A 51 10.93 15.67 -9.11
CA LEU A 51 10.63 14.24 -9.21
C LEU A 51 9.46 13.85 -8.30
N LEU A 52 9.43 14.35 -7.05
CA LEU A 52 8.32 14.09 -6.13
C LEU A 52 7.02 14.75 -6.60
N GLU A 53 7.09 15.92 -7.21
CA GLU A 53 5.93 16.57 -7.85
C GLU A 53 5.39 15.74 -9.02
N GLN A 54 6.27 15.23 -9.90
CA GLN A 54 5.84 14.36 -11.01
C GLN A 54 5.24 13.05 -10.49
N LEU A 55 5.84 12.43 -9.47
CA LEU A 55 5.29 11.22 -8.85
C LEU A 55 3.91 11.50 -8.26
N THR A 56 3.73 12.64 -7.60
CA THR A 56 2.42 13.07 -7.06
C THR A 56 1.39 13.21 -8.18
N LEU A 57 1.76 13.78 -9.32
CA LEU A 57 0.87 13.91 -10.48
C LEU A 57 0.50 12.55 -11.09
N LEU A 58 1.45 11.62 -11.19
CA LEU A 58 1.21 10.27 -11.70
C LEU A 58 0.28 9.49 -10.76
N ILE A 59 0.54 9.55 -9.45
CA ILE A 59 -0.32 8.96 -8.42
C ILE A 59 -1.75 9.50 -8.53
N ALA A 60 -1.92 10.81 -8.70
CA ALA A 60 -3.25 11.41 -8.82
C ALA A 60 -4.04 10.90 -10.03
N GLN A 61 -3.35 10.46 -11.09
CA GLN A 61 -3.94 9.95 -12.34
C GLN A 61 -4.07 8.43 -12.38
N GLU A 62 -3.48 7.71 -11.42
CA GLU A 62 -3.44 6.25 -11.40
C GLU A 62 -4.84 5.66 -11.22
N ASN A 63 -5.24 4.71 -12.06
CA ASN A 63 -6.54 4.05 -11.99
C ASN A 63 -6.45 2.57 -11.62
N GLN A 64 -5.24 2.03 -11.55
CA GLN A 64 -4.99 0.64 -11.18
C GLN A 64 -4.57 0.56 -9.72
N PHE A 65 -5.39 -0.13 -8.91
CA PHE A 65 -5.07 -0.33 -7.51
C PHE A 65 -3.74 -1.09 -7.33
N ALA A 66 -3.46 -2.05 -8.21
CA ALA A 66 -2.28 -2.90 -8.17
C ALA A 66 -0.93 -2.15 -8.23
N GLU A 67 -0.87 -0.97 -8.85
CA GLU A 67 0.35 -0.16 -8.98
C GLU A 67 0.71 0.59 -7.69
N MET A 68 -0.24 0.72 -6.75
CA MET A 68 -0.06 1.58 -5.57
C MET A 68 0.86 0.96 -4.50
N GLY A 69 0.95 -0.36 -4.43
CA GLY A 69 1.64 -1.06 -3.34
C GLY A 69 3.11 -0.70 -3.23
N GLN A 70 3.83 -0.74 -4.35
CA GLN A 70 5.25 -0.36 -4.37
C GLN A 70 5.44 1.12 -4.01
N ALA A 71 4.57 1.99 -4.51
CA ALA A 71 4.63 3.42 -4.23
C ALA A 71 4.46 3.70 -2.73
N LEU A 72 3.44 3.12 -2.12
CA LEU A 72 3.19 3.23 -0.68
C LEU A 72 4.36 2.71 0.14
N GLU A 73 4.89 1.54 -0.20
CA GLU A 73 6.01 0.93 0.54
C GLU A 73 7.26 1.81 0.51
N VAL A 74 7.65 2.29 -0.67
CA VAL A 74 8.84 3.13 -0.83
C VAL A 74 8.64 4.48 -0.17
N LEU A 75 7.54 5.18 -0.46
CA LEU A 75 7.28 6.52 0.10
C LEU A 75 7.20 6.48 1.63
N TYR A 76 6.54 5.46 2.19
CA TYR A 76 6.43 5.31 3.65
C TYR A 76 7.78 4.98 4.29
N ALA A 77 8.57 4.08 3.70
CA ALA A 77 9.91 3.76 4.20
C ALA A 77 10.82 4.98 4.19
N LEU A 78 10.81 5.77 3.10
CA LEU A 78 11.60 6.99 3.01
C LEU A 78 11.16 8.04 4.02
N TRP A 79 9.84 8.24 4.19
CA TRP A 79 9.32 9.21 5.16
C TRP A 79 9.70 8.84 6.60
N ARG A 80 9.60 7.55 6.96
CA ARG A 80 10.02 7.05 8.29
C ARG A 80 11.52 7.17 8.53
N LEU A 81 12.34 6.99 7.50
CA LEU A 81 13.79 7.19 7.58
C LEU A 81 14.16 8.67 7.71
N ASP A 82 13.42 9.55 7.01
CA ASP A 82 13.63 10.99 7.05
C ASP A 82 13.37 11.57 8.46
N GLU A 83 12.31 11.15 9.15
CA GLU A 83 12.06 11.53 10.55
C GLU A 83 13.25 11.21 11.48
N ILE A 84 13.99 10.14 11.20
CA ILE A 84 15.12 9.67 12.02
C ILE A 84 16.43 10.36 11.61
N SER A 85 16.57 10.72 10.32
CA SER A 85 17.83 11.20 9.72
C SER A 85 17.87 12.72 9.50
N GLY A 86 16.73 13.39 9.57
CA GLY A 86 16.61 14.84 9.46
C GLY A 86 16.94 15.38 8.07
N MET A 87 16.60 14.66 7.01
CA MET A 87 16.88 15.11 5.64
C MET A 87 16.01 16.32 5.26
N GLN A 88 16.51 17.08 4.28
CA GLN A 88 15.78 18.20 3.68
C GLN A 88 14.81 17.64 2.63
N GLY A 89 13.50 17.68 2.91
CA GLY A 89 12.48 17.15 1.99
C GLY A 89 11.24 16.56 2.66
N ALA A 90 11.27 16.38 3.98
CA ALA A 90 10.20 15.75 4.76
C ALA A 90 8.77 16.21 4.40
N GLN A 91 8.56 17.51 4.18
CA GLN A 91 7.22 18.04 3.91
C GLN A 91 6.66 17.62 2.55
N ILE A 92 7.48 17.65 1.48
CA ILE A 92 6.99 17.24 0.16
C ILE A 92 6.81 15.73 0.08
N LEU A 93 7.73 14.96 0.69
CA LEU A 93 7.61 13.52 0.77
C LEU A 93 6.36 13.09 1.55
N GLN A 94 6.09 13.75 2.68
CA GLN A 94 4.85 13.59 3.42
C GLN A 94 3.62 13.92 2.55
N THR A 95 3.67 15.01 1.79
CA THR A 95 2.56 15.43 0.92
C THR A 95 2.30 14.40 -0.17
N THR A 96 3.35 13.87 -0.81
CA THR A 96 3.25 12.80 -1.82
C THR A 96 2.74 11.50 -1.19
N LEU A 97 3.18 11.14 0.00
CA LEU A 97 2.68 9.96 0.74
C LEU A 97 1.20 10.10 1.10
N CYS A 98 0.76 11.26 1.60
CA CYS A 98 -0.65 11.51 1.89
C CYS A 98 -1.50 11.40 0.62
N ALA A 99 -1.05 11.99 -0.50
CA ALA A 99 -1.73 11.87 -1.79
C ALA A 99 -1.80 10.40 -2.28
N ALA A 100 -0.73 9.62 -2.05
CA ALA A 100 -0.72 8.18 -2.36
C ALA A 100 -1.76 7.42 -1.53
N ILE A 101 -1.80 7.65 -0.22
CA ILE A 101 -2.76 6.99 0.68
C ILE A 101 -4.19 7.38 0.31
N ASP A 102 -4.47 8.66 0.08
CA ASP A 102 -5.80 9.14 -0.32
C ASP A 102 -6.23 8.51 -1.66
N ARG A 103 -5.31 8.44 -2.63
CA ARG A 103 -5.60 7.78 -3.91
C ARG A 103 -5.85 6.29 -3.74
N THR A 104 -5.04 5.59 -2.96
CA THR A 104 -5.22 4.16 -2.68
C THR A 104 -6.55 3.90 -2.00
N LEU A 105 -6.93 4.70 -1.00
CA LEU A 105 -8.23 4.59 -0.33
C LEU A 105 -9.38 4.81 -1.32
N TRP A 106 -9.29 5.80 -2.19
CA TRP A 106 -10.29 6.00 -3.25
C TRP A 106 -10.38 4.80 -4.20
N LEU A 107 -9.24 4.23 -4.61
CA LEU A 107 -9.18 3.06 -5.49
C LEU A 107 -9.73 1.79 -4.80
N CYS A 108 -9.61 1.66 -3.47
CA CYS A 108 -10.24 0.58 -2.70
C CYS A 108 -11.77 0.54 -2.86
N GLU A 109 -12.42 1.68 -3.13
CA GLU A 109 -13.87 1.73 -3.33
C GLU A 109 -14.30 1.29 -4.74
N SER A 110 -13.35 1.16 -5.68
CA SER A 110 -13.63 0.67 -7.04
C SER A 110 -14.04 -0.81 -7.01
N ASN A 111 -14.98 -1.22 -7.87
CA ASN A 111 -15.45 -2.62 -7.92
C ASN A 111 -14.72 -3.46 -8.98
N GLY A 112 -13.57 -2.97 -9.48
CA GLY A 112 -12.76 -3.69 -10.45
C GLY A 112 -12.17 -4.95 -9.81
N ARG A 113 -12.44 -6.11 -10.40
CA ARG A 113 -11.78 -7.35 -10.02
C ARG A 113 -10.38 -7.37 -10.67
N PRO A 114 -9.31 -7.67 -9.92
CA PRO A 114 -7.98 -7.74 -10.52
C PRO A 114 -7.89 -8.89 -11.51
N ASP A 115 -7.15 -8.68 -12.59
CA ASP A 115 -6.77 -9.74 -13.51
C ASP A 115 -5.79 -10.71 -12.82
N GLU A 116 -5.68 -11.93 -13.35
CA GLU A 116 -4.82 -12.98 -12.77
C GLU A 116 -3.35 -12.54 -12.67
N LYS A 117 -2.87 -11.75 -13.64
CA LYS A 117 -1.51 -11.19 -13.66
C LYS A 117 -1.29 -10.13 -12.58
N GLU A 118 -2.35 -9.44 -12.19
CA GLU A 118 -2.31 -8.33 -11.23
C GLU A 118 -2.64 -8.79 -9.81
N PHE A 119 -3.13 -10.03 -9.64
CA PHE A 119 -3.59 -10.57 -8.36
C PHE A 119 -2.61 -10.33 -7.20
N HIS A 120 -1.32 -10.61 -7.42
CA HIS A 120 -0.29 -10.41 -6.39
C HIS A 120 0.01 -8.93 -6.12
N ALA A 121 0.06 -8.09 -7.16
CA ALA A 121 0.31 -6.66 -7.03
C ALA A 121 -0.88 -5.93 -6.35
N HIS A 122 -2.11 -6.36 -6.66
CA HIS A 122 -3.33 -5.93 -6.00
C HIS A 122 -3.30 -6.28 -4.51
N LEU A 123 -2.90 -7.50 -4.17
CA LEU A 123 -2.79 -7.93 -2.77
C LEU A 123 -1.66 -7.21 -2.02
N HIS A 124 -0.53 -6.96 -2.70
CA HIS A 124 0.59 -6.18 -2.15
C HIS A 124 0.16 -4.74 -1.82
N SER A 125 -0.69 -4.13 -2.65
CA SER A 125 -1.26 -2.81 -2.39
C SER A 125 -2.11 -2.76 -1.12
N TRP A 126 -2.93 -3.79 -0.90
CA TRP A 126 -3.64 -3.98 0.38
C TRP A 126 -2.70 -4.14 1.58
N GLN A 127 -1.62 -4.91 1.43
CA GLN A 127 -0.61 -5.12 2.47
C GLN A 127 0.13 -3.84 2.83
N ALA A 128 0.57 -3.06 1.84
CA ALA A 128 1.25 -1.79 2.03
C ALA A 128 0.34 -0.79 2.77
N LEU A 129 -0.92 -0.66 2.33
CA LEU A 129 -1.90 0.19 3.01
C LEU A 129 -2.14 -0.25 4.47
N CYS A 130 -2.38 -1.54 4.70
CA CYS A 130 -2.61 -2.07 6.04
C CYS A 130 -1.41 -1.87 6.97
N HIS A 131 -0.18 -2.02 6.43
CA HIS A 131 1.04 -1.75 7.17
C HIS A 131 1.08 -0.30 7.69
N ILE A 132 0.82 0.66 6.80
CA ILE A 132 0.78 2.08 7.16
C ILE A 132 -0.31 2.35 8.20
N LEU A 133 -1.54 1.89 7.96
CA LEU A 133 -2.67 2.12 8.88
C LEU A 133 -2.43 1.52 10.27
N ARG A 134 -1.77 0.36 10.35
CA ARG A 134 -1.39 -0.27 11.63
C ARG A 134 -0.39 0.59 12.40
N ASP A 135 0.59 1.15 11.73
CA ASP A 135 1.56 2.02 12.36
C ASP A 135 0.92 3.34 12.82
N LEU A 136 -0.01 3.91 12.03
CA LEU A 136 -0.80 5.07 12.47
C LEU A 136 -1.64 4.73 13.70
N HIS A 137 -2.24 3.53 13.73
CA HIS A 137 -3.00 3.04 14.88
C HIS A 137 -2.13 2.87 16.14
N SER A 138 -0.85 2.48 15.98
CA SER A 138 0.08 2.33 17.10
C SER A 138 0.71 3.64 17.59
N GLY A 139 0.41 4.78 16.94
CA GLY A 139 0.78 6.12 17.40
C GLY A 139 1.73 6.89 16.48
N VAL A 140 2.05 6.37 15.29
CA VAL A 140 2.80 7.15 14.27
C VAL A 140 1.92 8.28 13.77
N ASN A 141 2.45 9.52 13.77
CA ASN A 141 1.68 10.70 13.40
C ASN A 141 2.00 11.16 11.98
N LEU A 142 1.16 10.81 11.02
CA LEU A 142 1.20 11.33 9.66
C LEU A 142 0.09 12.37 9.47
N SER A 143 0.46 13.66 9.53
CA SER A 143 -0.52 14.72 9.35
C SER A 143 -1.06 14.74 7.91
N GLY A 144 -2.38 14.72 7.78
CA GLY A 144 -3.08 14.71 6.48
C GLY A 144 -3.89 13.45 6.22
N VAL A 145 -3.63 12.35 6.93
CA VAL A 145 -4.38 11.10 6.78
C VAL A 145 -5.35 10.91 7.96
N SER A 146 -6.62 10.66 7.65
CA SER A 146 -7.63 10.36 8.67
C SER A 146 -7.76 8.86 8.88
N LEU A 147 -7.17 8.33 9.96
CA LEU A 147 -7.28 6.92 10.33
C LEU A 147 -8.74 6.47 10.52
N SER A 148 -9.58 7.32 11.12
CA SER A 148 -11.00 7.01 11.32
C SER A 148 -11.76 6.90 10.00
N ALA A 149 -11.46 7.75 9.01
CA ALA A 149 -12.05 7.66 7.68
C ALA A 149 -11.60 6.39 6.94
N ALA A 150 -10.31 6.05 7.04
CA ALA A 150 -9.77 4.81 6.47
C ALA A 150 -10.43 3.57 7.09
N VAL A 151 -10.55 3.50 8.42
CA VAL A 151 -11.23 2.41 9.12
C VAL A 151 -12.69 2.30 8.68
N ALA A 152 -13.43 3.43 8.62
CA ALA A 152 -14.82 3.43 8.17
C ALA A 152 -14.96 2.94 6.71
N LEU A 153 -13.99 3.23 5.84
CA LEU A 153 -13.97 2.70 4.48
C LEU A 153 -13.74 1.19 4.47
N LEU A 154 -12.78 0.68 5.26
CA LEU A 154 -12.54 -0.77 5.39
C LEU A 154 -13.79 -1.52 5.89
N GLU A 155 -14.51 -0.94 6.85
CA GLU A 155 -15.78 -1.49 7.35
C GLU A 155 -16.84 -1.57 6.26
N ARG A 156 -17.05 -0.47 5.53
CA ARG A 156 -17.99 -0.48 4.39
C ARG A 156 -17.58 -1.50 3.34
N ARG A 157 -16.28 -1.60 3.06
CA ARG A 157 -15.76 -2.47 2.01
C ARG A 157 -15.86 -3.95 2.35
N SER A 158 -15.60 -4.35 3.60
CA SER A 158 -15.74 -5.75 4.03
C SER A 158 -17.19 -6.25 3.92
N GLN A 159 -18.15 -5.35 4.16
CA GLN A 159 -19.59 -5.63 4.14
C GLN A 159 -20.26 -5.44 2.76
N ALA A 160 -19.57 -4.82 1.79
CA ALA A 160 -20.13 -4.51 0.48
C ALA A 160 -20.36 -5.77 -0.35
N ILE A 161 -21.62 -6.16 -0.56
CA ILE A 161 -22.01 -7.38 -1.29
C ILE A 161 -21.46 -7.39 -2.74
N HIS A 162 -21.36 -6.22 -3.37
CA HIS A 162 -20.90 -6.07 -4.75
C HIS A 162 -19.38 -5.93 -4.89
N ALA A 163 -18.64 -5.82 -3.78
CA ALA A 163 -17.18 -5.76 -3.84
C ALA A 163 -16.60 -7.13 -4.24
N PRO A 164 -15.49 -7.17 -5.00
CA PRO A 164 -14.74 -8.39 -5.26
C PRO A 164 -14.44 -9.13 -3.95
N ALA A 165 -14.58 -10.45 -3.97
CA ALA A 165 -14.44 -11.26 -2.76
C ALA A 165 -13.05 -11.12 -2.12
N LEU A 166 -11.99 -11.03 -2.95
CA LEU A 166 -10.63 -10.72 -2.53
C LEU A 166 -10.55 -9.44 -1.68
N ASP A 167 -11.16 -8.35 -2.15
CA ASP A 167 -11.14 -7.06 -1.44
C ASP A 167 -11.92 -7.10 -0.14
N ARG A 168 -13.06 -7.81 -0.11
CA ARG A 168 -13.85 -7.99 1.12
C ARG A 168 -13.03 -8.71 2.18
N GLY A 169 -12.36 -9.78 1.78
CA GLY A 169 -11.45 -10.53 2.63
C GLY A 169 -10.27 -9.68 3.11
N ALA A 170 -9.64 -8.94 2.20
CA ALA A 170 -8.53 -8.05 2.53
C ALA A 170 -8.97 -6.93 3.49
N ALA A 171 -10.09 -6.26 3.23
CA ALA A 171 -10.62 -5.23 4.13
C ALA A 171 -10.95 -5.79 5.52
N HIS A 172 -11.56 -6.98 5.62
CA HIS A 172 -11.80 -7.63 6.91
C HIS A 172 -10.50 -8.00 7.62
N GLY A 173 -9.51 -8.52 6.89
CA GLY A 173 -8.19 -8.83 7.42
C GLY A 173 -7.45 -7.59 7.93
N ALA A 174 -7.55 -6.47 7.22
CA ALA A 174 -7.02 -5.19 7.68
C ALA A 174 -7.70 -4.73 8.98
N LEU A 175 -9.03 -4.82 9.08
CA LEU A 175 -9.75 -4.48 10.32
C LEU A 175 -9.35 -5.38 11.50
N MET A 176 -9.15 -6.68 11.28
CA MET A 176 -8.62 -7.58 12.32
C MET A 176 -7.22 -7.17 12.75
N ARG A 177 -6.38 -6.74 11.81
CA ARG A 177 -5.01 -6.26 12.07
C ARG A 177 -4.97 -4.97 12.87
N LEU A 178 -6.01 -4.14 12.72
CA LEU A 178 -6.24 -2.89 13.46
C LEU A 178 -7.03 -3.11 14.75
N GLU A 179 -7.23 -4.37 15.17
CA GLU A 179 -7.95 -4.74 16.40
C GLU A 179 -9.37 -4.14 16.46
N HIS A 180 -10.02 -4.01 15.30
CA HIS A 180 -11.34 -3.41 15.22
C HIS A 180 -12.40 -4.28 15.90
N PRO A 181 -13.28 -3.74 16.77
CA PRO A 181 -14.25 -4.52 17.55
C PRO A 181 -15.17 -5.42 16.72
N ASN A 182 -15.56 -4.96 15.52
CA ASN A 182 -16.46 -5.71 14.63
C ASN A 182 -15.74 -6.75 13.75
N ALA A 183 -14.41 -6.82 13.80
CA ALA A 183 -13.61 -7.71 12.97
C ALA A 183 -13.18 -8.96 13.76
N SER A 184 -14.10 -9.91 13.89
CA SER A 184 -13.87 -11.18 14.58
C SER A 184 -13.66 -12.35 13.62
N ALA A 185 -13.18 -13.47 14.16
CA ALA A 185 -13.08 -14.75 13.47
C ALA A 185 -14.46 -15.27 13.01
N GLU A 186 -15.49 -15.09 13.84
CA GLU A 186 -16.87 -15.50 13.54
C GLU A 186 -17.46 -14.67 12.40
N ALA A 187 -17.19 -13.36 12.38
CA ALA A 187 -17.58 -12.48 11.29
C ALA A 187 -16.90 -12.89 9.96
N ALA A 188 -15.63 -13.28 10.00
CA ALA A 188 -14.92 -13.81 8.84
C ALA A 188 -15.55 -15.13 8.34
N LEU A 189 -15.87 -16.08 9.24
CA LEU A 189 -16.54 -17.32 8.87
C LEU A 189 -17.93 -17.09 8.28
N THR A 190 -18.70 -16.16 8.85
CA THR A 190 -20.02 -15.76 8.35
C THR A 190 -19.92 -15.19 6.94
N MET A 191 -18.91 -14.35 6.67
CA MET A 191 -18.64 -13.82 5.34
C MET A 191 -18.33 -14.94 4.33
N LEU A 192 -17.43 -15.87 4.70
CA LEU A 192 -17.02 -16.98 3.83
C LEU A 192 -18.20 -17.91 3.49
N ALA A 193 -19.08 -18.18 4.46
CA ALA A 193 -20.26 -19.03 4.29
C ALA A 193 -21.32 -18.46 3.33
N GLN A 194 -21.30 -17.15 3.08
CA GLN A 194 -22.23 -16.48 2.15
C GLN A 194 -21.72 -16.44 0.70
N LEU A 195 -20.49 -16.90 0.45
CA LEU A 195 -19.83 -16.83 -0.85
C LEU A 195 -19.89 -18.18 -1.57
N SER A 196 -19.87 -18.15 -2.90
CA SER A 196 -19.61 -19.37 -3.69
C SER A 196 -18.20 -19.92 -3.39
N PRO A 197 -17.91 -21.21 -3.64
CA PRO A 197 -16.59 -21.79 -3.35
C PRO A 197 -15.41 -21.02 -3.95
N ALA A 198 -15.53 -20.55 -5.20
CA ALA A 198 -14.49 -19.76 -5.85
C ALA A 198 -14.27 -18.40 -5.16
N GLN A 199 -15.35 -17.69 -4.85
CA GLN A 199 -15.30 -16.41 -4.15
C GLN A 199 -14.81 -16.56 -2.70
N SER A 200 -15.18 -17.64 -2.03
CA SER A 200 -14.70 -17.97 -0.68
C SER A 200 -13.18 -18.15 -0.68
N GLY A 201 -12.62 -18.84 -1.69
CA GLY A 201 -11.18 -18.95 -1.90
C GLY A 201 -10.50 -17.58 -2.08
N GLU A 202 -11.05 -16.69 -2.91
CA GLU A 202 -10.53 -15.33 -3.11
C GLU A 202 -10.57 -14.49 -1.83
N ALA A 203 -11.70 -14.48 -1.14
CA ALA A 203 -11.85 -13.79 0.14
C ALA A 203 -10.88 -14.31 1.19
N LEU A 204 -10.68 -15.63 1.25
CA LEU A 204 -9.72 -16.23 2.17
C LEU A 204 -8.29 -15.80 1.86
N HIS A 205 -7.89 -15.69 0.58
CA HIS A 205 -6.57 -15.19 0.22
C HIS A 205 -6.35 -13.75 0.72
N GLY A 206 -7.32 -12.86 0.48
CA GLY A 206 -7.26 -11.48 0.98
C GLY A 206 -7.17 -11.41 2.50
N LEU A 207 -8.01 -12.19 3.17
CA LEU A 207 -8.08 -12.27 4.63
C LEU A 207 -6.76 -12.76 5.24
N LEU A 208 -6.23 -13.88 4.75
CA LEU A 208 -4.99 -14.46 5.26
C LEU A 208 -3.76 -13.60 4.93
N ALA A 209 -3.74 -12.91 3.79
CA ALA A 209 -2.63 -12.03 3.43
C ALA A 209 -2.36 -10.93 4.47
N LEU A 210 -3.37 -10.55 5.25
CA LEU A 210 -3.31 -9.46 6.22
C LEU A 210 -3.43 -9.92 7.67
N ALA A 211 -4.25 -10.95 7.93
CA ALA A 211 -4.62 -11.38 9.28
C ALA A 211 -4.23 -12.84 9.59
N ARG A 212 -3.32 -13.47 8.82
CA ARG A 212 -2.92 -14.88 9.05
C ARG A 212 -2.56 -15.17 10.50
N HIS A 213 -1.78 -14.31 11.15
CA HIS A 213 -1.36 -14.54 12.53
C HIS A 213 -2.54 -14.45 13.50
N GLN A 214 -3.37 -13.39 13.39
CA GLN A 214 -4.59 -13.21 14.19
C GLN A 214 -5.49 -14.45 14.08
N LEU A 215 -5.71 -14.94 12.86
CA LEU A 215 -6.60 -16.08 12.60
C LEU A 215 -6.01 -17.41 13.08
N ALA A 216 -4.70 -17.61 12.92
CA ALA A 216 -4.02 -18.81 13.40
C ALA A 216 -4.08 -18.93 14.94
N CYS A 217 -4.20 -17.81 15.65
CA CYS A 217 -4.36 -17.77 17.10
C CYS A 217 -5.81 -17.91 17.57
N GLN A 218 -6.80 -18.02 16.66
CA GLN A 218 -8.22 -18.12 16.99
C GLN A 218 -8.73 -19.55 16.76
N PRO A 219 -8.94 -20.36 17.83
CA PRO A 219 -9.43 -21.74 17.69
C PRO A 219 -10.78 -21.85 16.98
N THR A 220 -11.66 -20.85 17.16
CA THR A 220 -12.98 -20.79 16.52
C THR A 220 -12.87 -20.73 15.01
N PHE A 221 -11.90 -19.95 14.48
CA PHE A 221 -11.64 -19.88 13.05
C PHE A 221 -11.17 -21.21 12.48
N ILE A 222 -10.20 -21.86 13.13
CA ILE A 222 -9.63 -23.13 12.65
C ILE A 222 -10.71 -24.22 12.60
N ALA A 223 -11.49 -24.36 13.69
CA ALA A 223 -12.56 -25.34 13.78
C ALA A 223 -13.68 -25.05 12.77
N GLY A 224 -14.13 -23.79 12.69
CA GLY A 224 -15.19 -23.37 11.77
C GLY A 224 -14.80 -23.52 10.31
N PHE A 225 -13.57 -23.14 9.94
CA PHE A 225 -13.07 -23.28 8.58
C PHE A 225 -12.97 -24.75 8.16
N SER A 226 -12.52 -25.63 9.07
CA SER A 226 -12.49 -27.08 8.84
C SER A 226 -13.87 -27.65 8.53
N SER A 227 -14.91 -27.18 9.24
CA SER A 227 -16.30 -27.58 8.95
C SER A 227 -16.80 -27.05 7.60
N HIS A 228 -16.38 -25.84 7.21
CA HIS A 228 -16.75 -25.21 5.95
C HIS A 228 -16.12 -25.93 4.73
N LEU A 229 -14.96 -26.56 4.88
CA LEU A 229 -14.33 -27.34 3.80
C LEU A 229 -14.96 -28.72 3.58
N ASN A 230 -15.68 -29.23 4.58
CA ASN A 230 -16.28 -30.57 4.55
C ASN A 230 -17.74 -30.57 4.04
N HIS A 231 -18.26 -29.41 3.62
CA HIS A 231 -19.59 -29.21 3.04
C HIS A 231 -19.47 -28.74 1.59
#